data_AF-A0A8M8V8A0-F1
#
_entry.id   AF-A0A8M8V8A0-F1
#
_cell.length_a   1.000
_cell.length_b   1.000
_cell.length_c   1.000
_cell.angle_alpha   90.00
_cell.angle_beta   90.00
_cell.angle_gamma   90.00
#
_symmetry.space_group_name_H-M   'P 1'
#
loop_
_entity.id
_entity.type
_entity.pdbx_description
1 polymer ?
#
loop_
_entity_poly.entity_id
_entity_poly.type
_entity_poly.pdbx_seq_one_letter_code
_entity_poly.pdbx_strand_id
1 'polypeptide(L)'
;MSFQLPAARIIQRSREVSVVRSIARELPRQRSFGWLSHESPDVIAERVRQWRVSIYEQRLQAVPLPHKNGLMQQVMGNNGAKEMILRRIEPWIQRELQAILADPDPTIIVHVASSLFITRYEKKHENFEDQVVPEDEFLAPLRPFLHEQTEIFWHELRCFAESSFSMETYDTLVVYRGVD
;
A
#
# COMPACT_ATOMS: atom_id res chain seq x y z
N MET A 1 -7.66 58.22 -55.56
CA MET A 1 -6.41 57.45 -55.45
C MET A 1 -6.66 56.29 -54.51
N SER A 2 -6.34 55.08 -54.98
CA SER A 2 -6.02 53.86 -54.21
C SER A 2 -7.17 53.02 -53.62
N PHE A 3 -7.26 51.80 -54.16
CA PHE A 3 -8.11 50.65 -53.81
C PHE A 3 -7.66 49.95 -52.51
N GLN A 4 -8.56 49.21 -51.83
CA GLN A 4 -8.42 47.75 -51.55
C GLN A 4 -9.64 47.19 -50.78
N LEU A 5 -10.03 45.95 -51.13
CA LEU A 5 -11.14 45.09 -50.67
C LEU A 5 -10.93 44.46 -49.25
N PRO A 6 -11.92 43.74 -48.65
CA PRO A 6 -12.12 43.64 -47.20
C PRO A 6 -11.27 42.57 -46.52
N ALA A 7 -10.84 42.85 -45.28
CA ALA A 7 -10.10 41.90 -44.46
C ALA A 7 -11.04 40.85 -43.83
N ALA A 8 -10.71 39.59 -44.07
CA ALA A 8 -11.40 38.40 -43.60
C ALA A 8 -11.46 38.32 -42.05
N ARG A 9 -12.58 37.81 -41.53
CA ARG A 9 -12.78 37.43 -40.13
C ARG A 9 -11.74 36.38 -39.71
N ILE A 10 -10.76 36.79 -38.91
CA ILE A 10 -9.91 35.85 -38.18
C ILE A 10 -10.66 35.49 -36.89
N ILE A 11 -11.32 34.34 -36.91
CA ILE A 11 -11.80 33.67 -35.70
C ILE A 11 -10.55 33.20 -34.97
N GLN A 12 -10.08 33.97 -33.98
CA GLN A 12 -9.17 33.46 -32.98
C GLN A 12 -9.91 32.38 -32.20
N ARG A 13 -9.65 31.11 -32.55
CA ARG A 13 -9.82 29.97 -31.65
C ARG A 13 -8.98 30.27 -30.41
N SER A 14 -9.55 30.96 -29.42
CA SER A 14 -9.13 30.82 -28.04
C SER A 14 -9.28 29.33 -27.74
N ARG A 15 -8.16 28.61 -27.80
CA ARG A 15 -8.02 27.36 -27.06
C ARG A 15 -8.27 27.76 -25.61
N GLU A 16 -9.50 27.53 -25.15
CA GLU A 16 -9.73 27.16 -23.78
C GLU A 16 -8.69 26.08 -23.51
N VAL A 17 -7.60 26.48 -22.86
CA VAL A 17 -6.78 25.56 -22.11
C VAL A 17 -7.76 25.05 -21.07
N SER A 18 -8.43 23.96 -21.43
CA SER A 18 -8.98 23.03 -20.49
C SER A 18 -7.81 22.73 -19.57
N VAL A 19 -7.74 23.50 -18.48
CA VAL A 19 -7.08 23.12 -17.26
C VAL A 19 -7.89 21.92 -16.85
N VAL A 20 -7.58 20.79 -17.47
CA VAL A 20 -7.90 19.46 -16.98
C VAL A 20 -7.25 19.48 -15.63
N ARG A 21 -8.06 19.86 -14.65
CA ARG A 21 -7.81 19.68 -13.24
C ARG A 21 -7.56 18.19 -13.09
N SER A 22 -6.32 17.79 -13.27
CA SER A 22 -5.74 16.57 -12.70
C SER A 22 -5.68 16.78 -11.19
N ILE A 23 -6.86 17.03 -10.59
CA ILE A 23 -7.12 16.72 -9.21
C ILE A 23 -7.13 15.19 -9.21
N ALA A 24 -5.94 14.61 -9.10
CA ALA A 24 -5.84 13.35 -8.39
C ALA A 24 -6.63 13.59 -7.10
N ARG A 25 -7.79 12.95 -6.95
CA ARG A 25 -8.53 12.97 -5.69
C ARG A 25 -7.54 12.45 -4.65
N GLU A 26 -6.90 13.35 -3.93
CA GLU A 26 -6.09 13.00 -2.77
C GLU A 26 -7.06 12.34 -1.81
N LEU A 27 -6.79 11.07 -1.48
CA LEU A 27 -7.65 10.36 -0.55
C LEU A 27 -7.64 11.15 0.77
N PRO A 28 -8.80 11.31 1.42
CA PRO A 28 -8.87 12.09 2.65
C PRO A 28 -7.99 11.44 3.72
N ARG A 29 -7.16 12.24 4.39
CA ARG A 29 -6.39 11.78 5.55
C ARG A 29 -7.35 11.32 6.64
N GLN A 30 -7.18 10.09 7.09
CA GLN A 30 -7.94 9.48 8.16
C GLN A 30 -7.35 9.78 9.54
N ARG A 31 -6.02 10.00 9.60
CA ARG A 31 -5.28 10.17 10.86
C ARG A 31 -3.99 10.96 10.68
N SER A 32 -3.45 11.46 11.80
CA SER A 32 -2.14 12.09 11.90
C SER A 32 -1.40 11.56 13.13
N PHE A 33 -0.13 11.18 12.95
CA PHE A 33 0.72 10.68 14.03
C PHE A 33 1.72 11.72 14.55
N GLY A 34 1.99 12.78 13.80
CA GLY A 34 2.77 13.94 14.25
C GLY A 34 1.86 15.08 14.64
N TRP A 35 2.05 15.62 15.85
CA TRP A 35 1.24 16.69 16.43
C TRP A 35 2.06 17.97 16.58
N LEU A 36 3.38 17.85 16.80
CA LEU A 36 4.29 18.97 16.99
C LEU A 36 5.53 18.82 16.12
N SER A 37 6.03 19.93 15.58
CA SER A 37 7.20 19.98 14.68
C SER A 37 8.54 19.52 15.30
N HIS A 38 8.55 19.17 16.60
CA HIS A 38 9.74 18.79 17.36
C HIS A 38 9.64 17.41 18.04
N GLU A 39 8.63 16.60 17.73
CA GLU A 39 8.55 15.24 18.28
C GLU A 39 9.70 14.37 17.74
N SER A 40 10.29 13.55 18.61
CA SER A 40 11.32 12.62 18.17
C SER A 40 10.70 11.51 17.30
N PRO A 41 11.44 10.98 16.31
CA PRO A 41 10.96 9.87 15.48
C PRO A 41 10.53 8.66 16.32
N ASP A 42 11.20 8.40 17.44
CA ASP A 42 10.89 7.28 18.33
C ASP A 42 9.53 7.42 19.00
N VAL A 43 9.14 8.63 19.40
CA VAL A 43 7.81 8.90 19.98
C VAL A 43 6.71 8.70 18.95
N ILE A 44 6.94 9.13 17.70
CA ILE A 44 6.00 8.92 16.61
C ILE A 44 5.90 7.42 16.27
N ALA A 45 7.03 6.71 16.20
CA ALA A 45 7.07 5.28 15.92
C ALA A 45 6.33 4.46 16.99
N GLU A 46 6.51 4.81 18.26
CA GLU A 46 5.79 4.16 19.36
C GLU A 46 4.29 4.44 19.31
N ARG A 47 3.88 5.67 18.99
CA ARG A 47 2.46 6.02 18.80
C ARG A 47 1.85 5.26 17.62
N VAL A 48 2.58 5.13 16.51
CA VAL A 48 2.16 4.31 15.37
C VAL A 48 2.03 2.86 15.81
N ARG A 49 3.01 2.30 16.52
CA ARG A 49 2.96 0.91 17.02
C ARG A 49 1.75 0.66 17.91
N GLN A 50 1.48 1.53 18.89
CA GLN A 50 0.30 1.43 19.76
C GLN A 50 -1.00 1.48 18.96
N TRP A 51 -1.07 2.34 17.95
CA TRP A 51 -2.19 2.36 17.04
C TRP A 51 -2.31 1.06 16.23
N ARG A 52 -1.21 0.48 15.74
CA ARG A 52 -1.20 -0.82 15.05
C ARG A 52 -1.69 -1.96 15.95
N VAL A 53 -1.28 -1.99 17.22
CA VAL A 53 -1.80 -2.95 18.21
C VAL A 53 -3.33 -2.90 18.26
N SER A 54 -3.91 -1.70 18.34
CA SER A 54 -5.37 -1.53 18.40
C SER A 54 -6.11 -2.07 17.18
N ILE A 55 -5.49 -2.10 15.99
CA ILE A 55 -6.10 -2.64 14.77
C ILE A 55 -6.32 -4.16 14.93
N TYR A 56 -5.33 -4.88 15.43
CA TYR A 56 -5.42 -6.33 15.64
C TYR A 56 -6.33 -6.69 16.81
N GLU A 57 -6.25 -5.96 17.93
CA GLU A 57 -7.13 -6.17 19.09
C GLU A 57 -8.62 -5.98 18.72
N GLN A 58 -8.91 -4.99 17.89
CA GLN A 58 -10.28 -4.70 17.43
C GLN A 58 -10.68 -5.50 16.18
N ARG A 59 -9.82 -6.39 15.69
CA ARG A 59 -10.02 -7.21 14.48
C ARG A 59 -10.46 -6.38 13.28
N LEU A 60 -9.77 -5.27 13.06
CA LEU A 60 -10.04 -4.34 11.99
C LEU A 60 -9.32 -4.77 10.71
N GLN A 61 -10.05 -4.74 9.59
CA GLN A 61 -9.50 -5.08 8.27
C GLN A 61 -9.41 -3.83 7.38
N ALA A 62 -8.26 -3.67 6.71
CA ALA A 62 -8.02 -2.56 5.81
C ALA A 62 -8.91 -2.64 4.56
N VAL A 63 -9.46 -1.50 4.14
CA VAL A 63 -10.13 -1.33 2.86
C VAL A 63 -9.07 -1.05 1.79
N PRO A 64 -8.99 -1.84 0.70
CA PRO A 64 -8.03 -1.61 -0.37
C PRO A 64 -8.15 -0.19 -0.95
N LEU A 65 -7.02 0.51 -1.03
CA LEU A 65 -6.97 1.86 -1.60
C LEU A 65 -7.00 1.77 -3.14
N PRO A 66 -7.69 2.68 -3.84
CA PRO A 66 -7.81 2.63 -5.29
C PRO A 66 -6.43 2.70 -5.97
N HIS A 67 -6.13 1.65 -6.74
CA HIS A 67 -4.86 1.48 -7.43
C HIS A 67 -4.72 2.48 -8.58
N LYS A 68 -3.65 3.25 -8.60
CA LYS A 68 -3.14 3.92 -9.80
C LYS A 68 -1.76 3.35 -10.08
N ASN A 69 -1.65 2.46 -11.06
CA ASN A 69 -0.40 1.84 -11.51
C ASN A 69 0.50 1.40 -10.33
N GLY A 70 0.07 0.39 -9.57
CA GLY A 70 0.79 -0.08 -8.39
C GLY A 70 2.24 -0.43 -8.71
N LEU A 71 3.17 -0.17 -7.78
CA LEU A 71 4.59 -0.48 -7.90
C LEU A 71 4.84 -1.90 -8.44
N MET A 72 4.01 -2.86 -8.01
CA MET A 72 4.10 -4.25 -8.44
C MET A 72 3.83 -4.45 -9.95
N GLN A 73 2.96 -3.66 -10.57
CA GLN A 73 2.75 -3.70 -12.03
C GLN A 73 3.85 -2.99 -12.80
N GLN A 74 4.47 -1.94 -12.23
CA GLN A 74 5.55 -1.20 -12.88
C GLN A 74 6.89 -1.94 -12.87
N VAL A 75 7.06 -2.84 -11.91
CA VAL A 75 8.28 -3.63 -11.69
C VAL A 75 8.28 -4.94 -12.51
N MET A 76 7.22 -5.19 -13.27
CA MET A 76 7.02 -6.35 -14.13
C MET A 76 8.18 -6.53 -15.13
N GLY A 77 8.89 -7.66 -15.03
CA GLY A 77 9.99 -8.05 -15.93
C GLY A 77 11.39 -7.53 -15.58
N ASN A 78 11.59 -6.85 -14.45
CA ASN A 78 12.92 -6.39 -14.03
C ASN A 78 13.63 -7.44 -13.16
N ASN A 79 14.91 -7.74 -13.44
CA ASN A 79 15.75 -8.63 -12.63
C ASN A 79 15.86 -8.19 -11.15
N GLY A 80 15.57 -6.91 -10.84
CA GLY A 80 15.52 -6.36 -9.48
C GLY A 80 14.15 -6.39 -8.80
N ALA A 81 13.14 -7.00 -9.41
CA ALA A 81 11.76 -6.93 -8.94
C ALA A 81 11.55 -7.45 -7.52
N LYS A 82 12.11 -8.63 -7.26
CA LYS A 82 12.07 -9.28 -5.94
C LYS A 82 12.68 -8.39 -4.86
N GLU A 83 13.87 -7.85 -5.11
CA GLU A 83 14.57 -6.97 -4.17
C GLU A 83 13.76 -5.69 -3.87
N MET A 84 13.15 -5.10 -4.89
CA MET A 84 12.28 -3.93 -4.70
C MET A 84 11.04 -4.24 -3.85
N ILE A 85 10.46 -5.43 -4.04
CA ILE A 85 9.33 -5.89 -3.23
C ILE A 85 9.77 -6.10 -1.78
N LEU A 86 10.88 -6.81 -1.56
CA LEU A 86 11.41 -7.09 -0.22
C LEU A 86 11.69 -5.80 0.55
N ARG A 87 12.41 -4.85 -0.06
CA ARG A 87 12.68 -3.52 0.55
C ARG A 87 11.43 -2.76 0.95
N ARG A 88 10.30 -3.02 0.26
CA ARG A 88 9.02 -2.41 0.55
C ARG A 88 8.29 -3.14 1.68
N ILE A 89 8.19 -4.47 1.60
CA ILE A 89 7.34 -5.25 2.51
C ILE A 89 8.02 -5.58 3.84
N GLU A 90 9.33 -5.80 3.88
CA GLU A 90 10.02 -6.26 5.10
C GLU A 90 9.91 -5.26 6.27
N PRO A 91 10.11 -3.94 6.09
CA PRO A 91 9.93 -2.99 7.17
C PRO A 91 8.49 -2.94 7.68
N TRP A 92 7.50 -3.15 6.78
CA TRP A 92 6.10 -3.22 7.16
C TRP A 92 5.81 -4.49 7.96
N ILE A 93 6.25 -5.65 7.46
CA ILE A 93 6.08 -6.94 8.13
C ILE A 93 6.71 -6.90 9.53
N GLN A 94 7.94 -6.38 9.65
CA GLN A 94 8.61 -6.26 10.94
C GLN A 94 7.80 -5.42 11.94
N ARG A 95 7.30 -4.25 11.53
CA ARG A 95 6.47 -3.39 12.39
C ARG A 95 5.20 -4.08 12.85
N GLU A 96 4.50 -4.75 11.94
CA GLU A 96 3.25 -5.44 12.27
C GLU A 96 3.46 -6.64 13.19
N LEU A 97 4.52 -7.41 12.96
CA LEU A 97 4.85 -8.53 13.84
C LEU A 97 5.24 -8.05 15.24
N GLN A 98 5.94 -6.91 15.38
CA GLN A 98 6.18 -6.29 16.68
C GLN A 98 4.87 -5.88 17.37
N ALA A 99 3.86 -5.43 16.61
CA ALA A 99 2.55 -5.07 17.15
C ALA A 99 1.72 -6.30 17.56
N ILE A 100 1.79 -7.41 16.81
CA ILE A 100 1.02 -8.63 17.08
C ILE A 100 1.66 -9.47 18.20
N LEU A 101 2.98 -9.66 18.15
CA LEU A 101 3.70 -10.63 18.99
C LEU A 101 4.26 -10.02 20.27
N ALA A 102 4.34 -8.68 20.35
CA ALA A 102 5.10 -7.96 21.37
C ALA A 102 6.58 -8.42 21.47
N ASP A 103 7.11 -9.05 20.43
CA ASP A 103 8.49 -9.48 20.31
C ASP A 103 9.33 -8.34 19.71
N PRO A 104 10.42 -7.88 20.37
CA PRO A 104 11.29 -6.86 19.81
C PRO A 104 12.01 -7.31 18.52
N ASP A 105 12.22 -8.62 18.31
CA ASP A 105 12.96 -9.17 17.17
C ASP A 105 12.21 -10.33 16.46
N PRO A 106 11.21 -10.01 15.61
CA PRO A 106 10.43 -11.02 14.90
C PRO A 106 11.12 -11.53 13.61
N THR A 107 12.45 -11.42 13.47
CA THR A 107 13.19 -11.63 12.21
C THR A 107 12.89 -12.98 11.52
N ILE A 108 12.76 -14.07 12.28
CA ILE A 108 12.43 -15.38 11.72
C ILE A 108 11.08 -15.35 11.01
N ILE A 109 10.08 -14.73 11.63
CA ILE A 109 8.70 -14.68 11.12
C ILE A 109 8.61 -13.66 9.96
N VAL A 110 9.42 -12.59 10.00
CA VAL A 110 9.61 -11.70 8.85
C VAL A 110 10.05 -12.50 7.63
N HIS A 111 11.05 -13.36 7.77
CA HIS A 111 11.55 -14.18 6.66
C HIS A 111 10.48 -15.14 6.12
N VAL A 112 9.68 -15.76 6.99
CA VAL A 112 8.58 -16.66 6.59
C VAL A 112 7.52 -15.88 5.80
N ALA A 113 7.04 -14.75 6.32
CA ALA A 113 6.02 -13.93 5.68
C ALA A 113 6.49 -13.36 4.33
N SER A 114 7.72 -12.85 4.28
CA SER A 114 8.33 -12.36 3.03
C SER A 114 8.47 -13.45 1.98
N SER A 115 8.93 -14.64 2.38
CA SER A 115 9.07 -15.78 1.46
C SER A 115 7.73 -16.20 0.87
N LEU A 116 6.69 -16.32 1.72
CA LEU A 116 5.33 -16.58 1.25
C LEU A 116 4.88 -15.51 0.26
N PHE A 117 5.07 -14.22 0.59
CA PHE A 117 4.64 -13.13 -0.27
C PHE A 117 5.30 -13.18 -1.65
N ILE A 118 6.62 -13.43 -1.70
CA ILE A 118 7.35 -13.60 -2.96
C ILE A 118 6.84 -14.81 -3.74
N THR A 119 6.64 -15.96 -3.10
CA THR A 119 6.08 -17.14 -3.78
C THR A 119 4.72 -16.86 -4.40
N ARG A 120 3.83 -16.13 -3.70
CA ARG A 120 2.52 -15.76 -4.25
C ARG A 120 2.66 -14.76 -5.41
N TYR A 121 3.58 -13.82 -5.30
CA TYR A 121 3.86 -12.85 -6.35
C TYR A 121 4.40 -13.51 -7.63
N GLU A 122 5.36 -14.43 -7.50
CA GLU A 122 5.96 -15.18 -8.61
C GLU A 122 4.90 -16.05 -9.32
N LYS A 123 4.06 -16.77 -8.57
CA LYS A 123 2.95 -17.57 -9.14
C LYS A 123 1.94 -16.73 -9.93
N LYS A 124 1.60 -15.54 -9.43
CA LYS A 124 0.72 -14.59 -10.13
C LYS A 124 1.33 -14.08 -11.44
N HIS A 125 2.65 -13.97 -11.50
CA HIS A 125 3.36 -13.50 -12.68
C HIS A 125 3.49 -14.57 -13.77
N GLU A 126 3.64 -15.83 -13.39
CA GLU A 126 3.80 -16.95 -14.33
C GLU A 126 2.46 -17.46 -14.92
N ASN A 127 1.34 -16.76 -14.66
CA ASN A 127 -0.02 -17.17 -15.03
C ASN A 127 -0.38 -18.60 -14.58
N PHE A 128 0.29 -19.13 -13.55
CA PHE A 128 -0.07 -20.39 -12.90
C PHE A 128 -1.28 -20.20 -11.98
N GLU A 129 -2.33 -19.54 -12.48
CA GLU A 129 -3.62 -19.41 -11.79
C GLU A 129 -4.27 -20.80 -11.58
N ASP A 130 -3.89 -21.81 -12.38
CA ASP A 130 -4.41 -23.18 -12.28
C ASP A 130 -3.92 -23.95 -11.04
N GLN A 131 -2.95 -23.43 -10.28
CA GLN A 131 -2.51 -24.01 -9.00
C GLN A 131 -2.99 -23.15 -7.82
N VAL A 132 -4.32 -23.03 -7.67
CA VAL A 132 -4.93 -22.39 -6.51
C VAL A 132 -4.76 -23.30 -5.30
N VAL A 133 -3.61 -23.22 -4.64
CA VAL A 133 -3.49 -23.68 -3.25
C VAL A 133 -4.51 -22.89 -2.44
N PRO A 134 -5.41 -23.54 -1.69
CA PRO A 134 -6.35 -22.84 -0.82
C PRO A 134 -5.60 -21.83 0.06
N GLU A 135 -6.15 -20.63 0.24
CA GLU A 135 -5.52 -19.60 1.08
C GLU A 135 -5.22 -20.13 2.49
N ASP A 136 -6.07 -21.05 2.96
CA ASP A 136 -5.88 -21.77 4.20
C ASP A 136 -4.58 -22.57 4.25
N GLU A 137 -4.31 -23.43 3.28
CA GLU A 137 -3.08 -24.21 3.22
C GLU A 137 -1.86 -23.31 3.00
N PHE A 138 -2.02 -22.25 2.21
CA PHE A 138 -0.96 -21.31 1.90
C PHE A 138 -0.48 -20.53 3.13
N LEU A 139 -1.39 -20.16 4.03
CA LEU A 139 -1.07 -19.41 5.25
C LEU A 139 -0.74 -20.30 6.45
N ALA A 140 -0.80 -21.62 6.30
CA ALA A 140 -0.47 -22.57 7.36
C ALA A 140 0.88 -22.31 8.05
N PRO A 141 1.97 -21.86 7.38
CA PRO A 141 3.23 -21.56 8.06
C PRO A 141 3.18 -20.36 9.01
N LEU A 142 2.24 -19.42 8.84
CA LEU A 142 2.10 -18.24 9.70
C LEU A 142 1.17 -18.49 10.90
N ARG A 143 0.22 -19.42 10.77
CA ARG A 143 -0.79 -19.68 11.82
C ARG A 143 -0.25 -20.05 13.20
N PRO A 144 0.85 -20.82 13.34
CA PRO A 144 1.42 -21.10 14.65
C PRO A 144 1.87 -19.85 15.41
N PHE A 145 2.13 -18.74 14.70
CA PHE A 145 2.62 -17.49 15.28
C PHE A 145 1.51 -16.45 15.44
N LEU A 146 0.65 -16.30 14.42
CA LEU A 146 -0.33 -15.22 14.35
C LEU A 146 -1.74 -15.65 14.74
N HIS A 147 -2.00 -16.96 14.84
CA HIS A 147 -3.29 -17.52 15.22
C HIS A 147 -4.45 -16.89 14.41
N GLU A 148 -5.44 -16.33 15.08
CA GLU A 148 -6.62 -15.66 14.49
C GLU A 148 -6.30 -14.37 13.72
N GLN A 149 -5.12 -13.79 13.94
CA GLN A 149 -4.68 -12.56 13.26
C GLN A 149 -4.08 -12.82 11.89
N THR A 150 -3.83 -14.10 11.54
CA THR A 150 -3.15 -14.49 10.29
C THR A 150 -3.82 -13.88 9.06
N GLU A 151 -5.15 -13.96 8.97
CA GLU A 151 -5.91 -13.48 7.81
C GLU A 151 -5.93 -11.94 7.73
N ILE A 152 -6.04 -11.25 8.86
CA ILE A 152 -6.04 -9.79 8.92
C ILE A 152 -4.65 -9.26 8.54
N PHE A 153 -3.59 -9.84 9.11
CA PHE A 153 -2.20 -9.54 8.78
C PHE A 153 -1.95 -9.73 7.28
N TRP A 154 -2.31 -10.89 6.73
CA TRP A 154 -2.05 -11.20 5.33
C TRP A 154 -2.84 -10.31 4.37
N HIS A 155 -4.11 -10.05 4.67
CA HIS A 155 -4.94 -9.14 3.91
C HIS A 155 -4.35 -7.73 3.85
N GLU A 156 -3.90 -7.23 5.00
CA GLU A 156 -3.35 -5.88 5.05
C GLU A 156 -1.98 -5.78 4.37
N LEU A 157 -1.14 -6.82 4.48
CA LEU A 157 0.11 -6.92 3.74
C LEU A 157 -0.14 -6.75 2.23
N ARG A 158 -1.16 -7.43 1.69
CA ARG A 158 -1.55 -7.27 0.28
C ARG A 158 -1.98 -5.84 -0.03
N CYS A 159 -2.86 -5.26 0.80
CA CYS A 159 -3.33 -3.89 0.60
C CYS A 159 -2.19 -2.87 0.58
N PHE A 160 -1.22 -3.00 1.49
CA PHE A 160 -0.06 -2.12 1.53
C PHE A 160 0.87 -2.35 0.34
N ALA A 161 1.23 -3.60 0.05
CA ALA A 161 2.15 -3.95 -1.02
C ALA A 161 1.67 -3.49 -2.40
N GLU A 162 0.36 -3.60 -2.66
CA GLU A 162 -0.27 -3.16 -3.91
C GLU A 162 -0.50 -1.65 -3.99
N SER A 163 -0.39 -0.93 -2.86
CA SER A 163 -0.42 0.54 -2.86
C SER A 163 0.91 1.13 -3.38
N SER A 164 0.86 2.38 -3.85
CA SER A 164 2.07 3.15 -4.22
C SER A 164 2.58 4.06 -3.09
N PHE A 165 1.96 3.97 -1.90
CA PHE A 165 2.24 4.88 -0.79
C PHE A 165 3.42 4.40 0.06
N SER A 166 4.14 5.32 0.70
CA SER A 166 5.03 4.98 1.82
C SER A 166 4.23 4.41 2.99
N MET A 167 4.87 3.74 3.96
CA MET A 167 4.17 3.25 5.16
C MET A 167 3.46 4.40 5.89
N GLU A 168 4.15 5.53 6.09
CA GLU A 168 3.56 6.72 6.71
C GLU A 168 2.32 7.21 5.95
N THR A 169 2.43 7.40 4.64
CA THR A 169 1.31 7.86 3.82
C THR A 169 0.17 6.83 3.84
N TYR A 170 0.50 5.54 3.74
CA TYR A 170 -0.47 4.46 3.80
C TYR A 170 -1.26 4.51 5.11
N ASP A 171 -0.57 4.58 6.25
CA ASP A 171 -1.20 4.67 7.56
C ASP A 171 -2.12 5.89 7.66
N THR A 172 -1.73 7.04 7.09
CA THR A 172 -2.59 8.23 7.10
C THR A 172 -3.87 8.10 6.27
N LEU A 173 -3.87 7.26 5.22
CA LEU A 173 -4.93 7.21 4.22
C LEU A 173 -5.84 5.98 4.33
N VAL A 174 -5.32 4.86 4.83
CA VAL A 174 -6.04 3.59 4.92
C VAL A 174 -7.29 3.76 5.77
N VAL A 175 -8.39 3.12 5.35
CA VAL A 175 -9.66 3.05 6.09
C VAL A 175 -9.81 1.62 6.60
N TYR A 176 -10.38 1.46 7.80
CA TYR A 176 -10.66 0.13 8.36
C TYR A 176 -12.15 -0.10 8.52
N ARG A 177 -12.53 -1.37 8.46
CA ARG A 177 -13.85 -1.88 8.83
C ARG A 177 -13.70 -3.04 9.81
N GLY A 178 -14.69 -3.26 10.66
CA GLY A 178 -14.75 -4.48 11.48
C GLY A 178 -14.95 -5.72 10.60
N VAL A 179 -14.37 -6.83 11.03
CA VAL A 179 -14.70 -8.16 10.52
C VAL A 179 -15.83 -8.70 11.39
N ASP A 180 -17.01 -8.86 10.79
CA ASP A 180 -18.20 -9.46 11.44
C ASP A 180 -18.00 -10.96 11.74
#